data_AF-A0A1H3SIF5-F1
#
_entry.id   AF-A0A1H3SIF5-F1
#
_cell.length_a   1.000
_cell.length_b   1.000
_cell.length_c   1.000
_cell.angle_alpha   90.00
_cell.angle_beta   90.00
_cell.angle_gamma   90.00
#
_symmetry.space_group_name_H-M   'P 1'
#
loop_
_entity.id
_entity.type
_entity.pdbx_description
1 polymer ?
#
loop_
_entity_poly.entity_id
_entity_poly.type
_entity_poly.pdbx_seq_one_letter_code
_entity_poly.pdbx_strand_id
1 'polypeptide(L)' 'MGNYIFELSDKVTRKSVSYENRFGITIAADLYLSKDFDASKKHPAVIIGAPYGGVKKQGSGIYAQNMAERGFVALAFDPS' A
#
# COMPACT_ATOMS: atom_id res chain seq x y z
N MET A 1 -13.46 -12.62 2.27
CA MET A 1 -12.53 -11.91 3.17
C MET A 1 -11.12 -12.01 2.58
N GLY A 2 -10.42 -10.89 2.39
CA GLY A 2 -8.99 -10.95 2.02
C GLY A 2 -8.15 -11.32 3.23
N ASN A 3 -7.10 -12.14 3.06
CA ASN A 3 -6.19 -12.57 4.13
C ASN A 3 -5.29 -11.41 4.63
N TYR A 4 -5.86 -10.38 5.26
CA TYR A 4 -5.15 -9.31 5.95
C TYR A 4 -5.20 -9.57 7.46
N ILE A 5 -4.12 -9.25 8.17
CA ILE A 5 -4.08 -9.40 9.65
C ILE A 5 -4.63 -8.16 10.38
N PHE A 6 -5.17 -7.20 9.62
CA PHE A 6 -5.65 -5.92 10.12
C PHE A 6 -6.91 -5.49 9.37
N GLU A 7 -7.77 -4.76 10.07
CA GLU A 7 -8.93 -4.09 9.49
C GLU A 7 -8.50 -2.83 8.75
N LEU A 8 -9.10 -2.59 7.59
CA LEU A 8 -8.86 -1.39 6.82
C LEU A 8 -9.54 -0.19 7.50
N SER A 9 -8.80 0.88 7.70
CA SER A 9 -9.31 2.14 8.21
C SER A 9 -10.47 2.68 7.37
N ASP A 10 -11.49 3.20 8.05
CA ASP A 10 -12.64 3.85 7.42
C ASP A 10 -12.28 5.19 6.76
N LYS A 11 -11.08 5.73 6.98
CA LYS A 11 -10.56 6.95 6.33
C LYS A 11 -9.74 6.67 5.08
N VAL A 12 -9.45 5.40 4.79
CA VAL A 12 -8.52 5.01 3.73
C VAL A 12 -9.23 4.16 2.69
N THR A 13 -8.84 4.33 1.43
CA THR A 13 -9.16 3.42 0.34
C THR A 13 -7.94 2.57 0.03
N ARG A 14 -8.14 1.28 -0.20
CA ARG A 14 -7.09 0.35 -0.63
C ARG A 14 -7.42 -0.18 -2.03
N LYS A 15 -6.49 -0.04 -2.97
CA LYS A 15 -6.59 -0.56 -4.34
C LYS A 15 -5.47 -1.57 -4.61
N SER A 16 -5.82 -2.79 -4.98
CA SER A 16 -4.84 -3.77 -5.46
C SER A 16 -4.30 -3.32 -6.82
N VAL A 17 -2.98 -3.32 -6.96
CA VAL A 17 -2.26 -2.93 -8.19
C VAL A 17 -1.10 -3.91 -8.44
N SER A 18 -0.53 -3.88 -9.64
CA SER A 18 0.66 -4.66 -9.98
C SER A 18 1.57 -3.90 -10.95
N TYR A 19 2.85 -4.22 -10.93
CA TYR A 19 3.85 -3.65 -11.84
C TYR A 19 4.96 -4.66 -12.14
N GLU A 20 5.63 -4.53 -13.28
CA GLU A 20 6.81 -5.35 -13.57
C GLU A 20 8.08 -4.67 -13.05
N ASN A 21 8.95 -5.46 -12.40
CA ASN A 21 10.29 -5.00 -12.07
C ASN A 21 11.23 -5.17 -13.28
N ARG A 22 12.48 -4.72 -13.16
CA ARG A 22 13.49 -4.78 -14.23
C ARG A 22 13.86 -6.20 -14.71
N PHE A 23 13.43 -7.24 -13.99
CA PHE A 23 13.69 -8.64 -14.30
C PHE A 23 12.47 -9.33 -14.92
N GLY A 24 11.41 -8.58 -15.25
CA GLY A 24 10.17 -9.13 -15.79
C GLY A 24 9.29 -9.83 -14.76
N ILE A 25 9.57 -9.67 -13.46
CA ILE A 25 8.76 -10.26 -12.39
C ILE A 25 7.58 -9.31 -12.12
N THR A 26 6.35 -9.83 -12.24
CA THR A 26 5.15 -9.10 -11.82
C THR A 26 5.05 -9.05 -10.30
N ILE A 27 5.09 -7.83 -9.76
CA ILE A 27 4.99 -7.53 -8.34
C ILE A 27 3.55 -7.16 -8.00
N ALA A 28 2.97 -7.85 -7.01
CA ALA A 28 1.68 -7.48 -6.46
C ALA A 28 1.85 -6.42 -5.35
N ALA A 29 1.02 -5.38 -5.37
CA ALA A 29 1.03 -4.32 -4.38
C ALA A 29 -0.38 -3.82 -4.04
N ASP A 30 -0.47 -3.11 -2.93
CA ASP A 30 -1.68 -2.41 -2.48
C ASP A 30 -1.36 -0.92 -2.34
N LEU A 31 -2.13 -0.10 -3.05
CA LEU A 31 -2.11 1.35 -3.00
C LEU A 31 -3.11 1.84 -1.96
N TYR A 32 -2.66 2.66 -1.02
CA TYR A 32 -3.46 3.25 0.05
C TYR A 32 -3.54 4.76 -0.17
N LEU A 33 -4.76 5.26 -0.26
CA LEU A 33 -5.07 6.69 -0.42
C LEU A 33 -6.06 7.10 0.65
N SER A 34 -5.91 8.30 1.20
CA SER A 34 -6.97 8.86 2.04
C SER A 34 -8.27 9.00 1.23
N LYS A 35 -9.43 8.86 1.88
CA LYS A 35 -10.74 9.01 1.21
C LYS A 35 -11.00 10.43 0.69
N ASP A 36 -10.33 11.42 1.25
CA ASP A 36 -10.34 12.82 0.79
C ASP A 36 -9.22 13.13 -0.24
N PHE A 37 -8.58 12.09 -0.81
CA PHE A 37 -7.52 12.24 -1.79
C PHE A 37 -7.98 13.07 -3.00
N ASP A 38 -7.26 14.17 -3.25
CA ASP A 38 -7.49 15.06 -4.38
C ASP A 38 -6.49 14.74 -5.51
N ALA A 39 -6.99 14.10 -6.57
CA ALA A 39 -6.18 13.70 -7.72
C ALA A 39 -5.66 14.88 -8.57
N SER A 40 -6.17 16.10 -8.36
CA SER A 40 -5.68 17.30 -9.05
C SER A 40 -4.38 17.86 -8.45
N LYS A 41 -4.01 17.39 -7.24
CA LYS A 41 -2.84 17.85 -6.49
C LYS A 41 -1.72 16.81 -6.50
N LYS A 42 -0.50 17.28 -6.32
CA LYS A 42 0.65 16.43 -6.01
C LYS A 42 0.69 16.16 -4.51
N HIS A 43 0.81 14.90 -4.15
CA HIS A 43 0.91 14.44 -2.76
C HIS A 43 2.27 13.80 -2.52
N PRO A 44 2.85 13.90 -1.31
CA PRO A 44 4.03 13.12 -0.96
C PRO A 44 3.68 11.62 -1.00
N ALA A 45 4.62 10.80 -1.45
CA ALA A 45 4.42 9.36 -1.59
C ALA A 45 5.48 8.57 -0.81
N VAL A 46 5.10 7.40 -0.31
CA VAL A 46 5.99 6.50 0.44
C VAL A 46 5.79 5.05 -0.01
N ILE A 47 6.90 4.36 -0.25
CA ILE A 47 6.93 2.92 -0.54
C ILE A 47 7.34 2.19 0.73
N ILE A 48 6.58 1.17 1.10
CA ILE A 48 6.76 0.42 2.35
C ILE A 48 7.01 -1.04 2.01
N GLY A 49 8.25 -1.49 2.24
CA GLY A 49 8.63 -2.89 2.12
C GLY A 49 8.17 -3.70 3.33
N ALA A 50 7.85 -4.97 3.11
CA ALA A 50 7.67 -5.92 4.20
C ALA A 50 9.03 -6.33 4.78
N PRO A 51 9.10 -6.70 6.08
CA PRO A 51 10.24 -7.45 6.61
C PRO A 51 10.50 -8.71 5.79
N TYR A 52 11.73 -9.23 5.82
CA TYR A 52 12.05 -10.49 5.13
C TYR A 52 11.13 -11.63 5.57
N GLY A 53 10.50 -12.30 4.61
CA GLY A 53 9.48 -13.34 4.85
C GLY A 53 8.05 -12.82 5.06
N GLY A 54 7.85 -11.49 5.07
CA GLY A 54 6.54 -10.86 5.20
C GLY A 54 5.89 -10.52 3.86
N VAL A 55 4.59 -10.23 3.90
CA VAL A 55 3.77 -9.83 2.73
C VAL A 55 3.03 -8.51 2.98
N LYS A 56 2.58 -7.85 1.91
CA LYS A 56 1.86 -6.56 1.95
C LYS A 56 0.61 -6.54 2.85
N LYS A 57 0.07 -7.72 3.14
CA LYS A 57 -1.14 -7.91 3.95
C LYS A 57 -0.87 -7.99 5.46
N GLN A 58 0.40 -7.89 5.87
CA GLN A 58 0.86 -7.94 7.26
C GLN A 58 1.31 -6.55 7.73
N GLY A 59 2.48 -6.45 8.40
CA GLY A 59 2.98 -5.21 8.98
C GLY A 59 3.09 -4.06 7.98
N SER A 60 3.59 -4.29 6.77
CA SER A 60 3.73 -3.23 5.76
C SER A 60 2.39 -2.59 5.38
N GLY A 61 1.30 -3.36 5.33
CA GLY A 61 -0.05 -2.83 5.09
C GLY A 61 -0.57 -1.95 6.24
N ILE A 62 -0.25 -2.29 7.49
CA ILE A 62 -0.58 -1.47 8.67
C ILE A 62 0.12 -0.11 8.57
N TYR A 63 1.42 -0.10 8.26
CA TYR A 63 2.15 1.14 8.05
C TYR A 63 1.62 1.93 6.87
N ALA A 64 1.24 1.27 5.77
CA ALA A 64 0.73 1.95 4.59
C ALA A 64 -0.59 2.68 4.83
N GLN A 65 -1.57 2.04 5.48
CA GLN A 65 -2.81 2.74 5.82
C GLN A 65 -2.55 3.89 6.81
N ASN A 66 -1.67 3.69 7.80
CA ASN A 66 -1.30 4.73 8.76
C ASN A 66 -0.67 5.94 8.07
N MET A 67 0.15 5.73 7.05
CA MET A 67 0.73 6.83 6.26
C MET A 67 -0.33 7.50 5.37
N ALA A 68 -1.27 6.73 4.83
CA ALA A 68 -2.39 7.27 4.06
C ALA A 68 -3.30 8.18 4.89
N GLU A 69 -3.61 7.81 6.13
CA GLU A 69 -4.33 8.67 7.08
C GLU A 69 -3.62 10.00 7.38
N ARG A 70 -2.30 10.04 7.20
CA ARG A 70 -1.45 11.23 7.41
C ARG A 70 -1.23 12.04 6.14
N GLY A 71 -1.96 11.74 5.06
CA GLY A 71 -1.92 12.50 3.80
C GLY A 71 -0.86 12.04 2.80
N PHE A 72 -0.22 10.88 3.02
CA PHE A 72 0.70 10.31 2.03
C PHE A 72 -0.03 9.40 1.04
N VAL A 73 0.44 9.37 -0.20
CA VAL A 73 0.15 8.24 -1.09
C VAL A 73 1.06 7.08 -0.69
N ALA A 74 0.52 6.01 -0.14
CA ALA A 74 1.32 4.90 0.39
C ALA A 74 1.15 3.62 -0.44
N LEU A 75 2.26 2.92 -0.69
CA LEU A 75 2.26 1.65 -1.43
C LEU A 75 2.97 0.57 -0.60
N ALA A 76 2.30 -0.55 -0.34
CA ALA A 76 2.91 -1.75 0.21
C ALA A 76 2.94 -2.87 -0.85
N PHE A 77 4.08 -3.54 -1.01
CA PHE A 77 4.27 -4.56 -2.06
C PHE A 77 4.77 -5.89 -1.49
N ASP A 78 4.49 -6.98 -2.20
CA ASP A 78 5.04 -8.30 -1.91
C ASP A 78 6.46 -8.40 -2.53
N PRO A 79 7.50 -8.74 -1.75
CA PRO A 79 8.86 -8.88 -2.29
C PRO A 79 8.95 -9.94 -3.40
N SER A 80 9.81 -9.70 -4.41
CA SER A 80 10.21 -10.68 -5.44
C SER A 80 11.44 -11.47 -5.07
#